data_AF-A0A316QJN9-F1
#
_entry.id   AF-A0A316QJN9-F1
#
_cell.length_a   1.000
_cell.length_b   1.000
_cell.length_c   1.000
_cell.angle_alpha   90.00
_cell.angle_beta   90.00
_cell.angle_gamma   90.00
#
_symmetry.space_group_name_H-M   'P 1'
#
loop_
_entity.id
_entity.type
_entity.pdbx_description
1 polymer ?
#
loop_
_entity_poly.entity_id
_entity_poly.type
_entity_poly.pdbx_seq_one_letter_code
_entity_poly.pdbx_strand_id
1 'polypeptide(L)' 'MERRKKKAINFDLDTAKMKKYSLYPAGYKLLKKSFQGLGFEHRQGSGYISAEKLDSDQINDIIGLIMQENP' A
#
# COMPACT_ATOMS: atom_id res chain seq x y z
N MET A 1 -11.50 -7.53 -21.90
CA MET A 1 -10.33 -6.95 -21.19
C MET A 1 -10.85 -5.88 -20.24
N GLU A 2 -10.44 -5.91 -18.96
CA GLU A 2 -10.88 -4.89 -17.99
C GLU A 2 -10.38 -3.51 -18.42
N ARG A 3 -11.22 -2.48 -18.25
CA ARG A 3 -10.82 -1.09 -18.52
C ARG A 3 -9.92 -0.59 -17.38
N ARG A 4 -8.69 -0.21 -17.71
CA ARG A 4 -7.74 0.41 -16.76
C ARG A 4 -8.28 1.72 -16.20
N LYS A 5 -8.17 1.89 -14.87
CA LYS A 5 -8.59 3.09 -14.11
C LYS A 5 -7.58 3.40 -13.02
N LYS A 6 -7.53 4.62 -12.49
CA LYS A 6 -6.77 4.86 -11.25
C LYS A 6 -7.39 4.01 -10.14
N LYS A 7 -6.54 3.34 -9.36
CA LYS A 7 -6.96 2.45 -8.27
C LYS A 7 -6.49 3.05 -6.96
N ALA A 8 -7.34 2.99 -5.96
CA ALA A 8 -7.01 3.44 -4.62
C ALA A 8 -6.94 2.24 -3.68
N ILE A 9 -5.96 2.27 -2.78
CA ILE A 9 -5.77 1.26 -1.73
C ILE A 9 -5.87 1.98 -0.39
N ASN A 10 -6.76 1.51 0.47
CA ASN A 10 -6.87 1.94 1.85
C ASN A 10 -6.64 0.72 2.75
N PHE A 11 -5.86 0.88 3.80
CA PHE A 11 -5.56 -0.21 4.74
C PHE A 11 -5.63 0.28 6.18
N ASP A 12 -5.60 -0.64 7.14
CA ASP A 12 -5.31 -0.32 8.53
C ASP A 12 -4.34 -1.33 9.11
N LEU A 13 -3.57 -0.91 10.10
CA LEU A 13 -2.64 -1.77 10.83
C LEU A 13 -3.08 -1.83 12.29
N ASP A 14 -3.07 -3.03 12.86
CA ASP A 14 -3.38 -3.23 14.27
C ASP A 14 -2.36 -2.48 15.15
N THR A 15 -2.77 -1.30 15.61
CA THR A 15 -1.91 -0.40 16.40
C THR A 15 -1.58 -1.00 17.76
N ALA A 16 -2.44 -1.84 18.34
CA ALA A 16 -2.16 -2.50 19.61
C ALA A 16 -1.03 -3.51 19.44
N LYS A 17 -1.07 -4.34 18.39
CA LYS A 17 0.02 -5.27 18.05
C LYS A 17 1.30 -4.54 17.69
N MET A 18 1.24 -3.48 16.89
CA MET A 18 2.44 -2.72 16.55
C MET A 18 3.09 -2.09 17.78
N LYS A 19 2.31 -1.55 18.72
CA LYS A 19 2.86 -1.05 19.99
C LYS A 19 3.46 -2.18 20.83
N LYS A 20 2.80 -3.34 20.92
CA LYS A 20 3.29 -4.52 21.64
C LYS A 20 4.66 -4.97 21.14
N TYR A 21 4.89 -4.90 19.83
CA TYR A 21 6.18 -5.27 19.21
C TYR A 21 7.11 -4.07 18.95
N SER A 22 6.82 -2.89 19.51
CA SER A 22 7.60 -1.66 19.30
C SER A 22 7.80 -1.25 17.83
N LEU A 23 6.87 -1.63 16.95
CA LEU A 23 6.83 -1.32 15.53
C LEU A 23 6.02 -0.06 15.21
N TYR A 24 5.35 0.55 16.18
CA TYR A 24 4.59 1.79 15.97
C TYR A 24 5.52 3.03 16.03
N PRO A 25 5.44 3.99 15.09
CA PRO A 25 4.61 4.03 13.87
C PRO A 25 5.36 3.53 12.61
N ALA A 26 6.46 2.79 12.78
CA ALA A 26 7.35 2.36 11.71
C ALA A 26 6.62 1.56 10.61
N GLY A 27 5.64 0.71 10.94
CA GLY A 27 4.86 -0.05 9.96
C GLY A 27 4.17 0.83 8.90
N TYR A 28 3.54 1.93 9.31
CA TYR A 28 2.95 2.87 8.35
C TYR A 28 3.98 3.59 7.49
N LYS A 29 5.15 3.93 8.05
CA LYS A 29 6.26 4.56 7.30
C LYS A 29 6.87 3.61 6.27
N LEU A 30 6.95 2.34 6.60
CA LEU A 30 7.47 1.29 5.74
C LEU A 30 6.56 1.10 4.53
N LEU A 31 5.26 0.86 4.76
CA LEU A 31 4.28 0.74 3.68
C LEU A 31 4.18 2.00 2.82
N LYS A 32 4.30 3.20 3.42
CA LYS A 32 4.37 4.45 2.66
C LYS A 32 5.48 4.42 1.61
N LYS A 33 6.68 3.96 1.98
CA LYS A 33 7.82 3.87 1.06
C LYS A 33 7.55 2.87 -0.06
N SER A 34 7.04 1.68 0.26
CA SER A 34 6.69 0.67 -0.76
C SER A 34 5.64 1.19 -1.74
N PHE A 35 4.55 1.79 -1.25
CA PHE A 35 3.52 2.38 -2.12
C PHE A 35 4.11 3.48 -3.03
N GLN A 36 4.91 4.40 -2.48
CA GLN A 36 5.52 5.47 -3.26
C GLN A 36 6.52 4.95 -4.30
N GLY A 37 7.31 3.92 -3.96
CA GLY A 37 8.23 3.26 -4.88
C GLY A 37 7.52 2.58 -6.06
N LEU A 38 6.28 2.09 -5.84
CA LEU A 38 5.45 1.44 -6.84
C LEU A 38 4.49 2.39 -7.57
N GLY A 39 4.74 3.70 -7.50
CA GLY A 39 3.97 4.71 -8.25
C GLY A 39 2.61 5.05 -7.66
N PHE A 40 2.40 4.83 -6.36
CA PHE A 40 1.24 5.35 -5.65
C PHE A 40 1.54 6.65 -4.93
N GLU A 41 0.61 7.58 -5.03
CA GLU A 41 0.63 8.86 -4.34
C GLU A 41 -0.16 8.76 -3.04
N HIS A 42 0.37 9.36 -1.97
CA HIS A 42 -0.34 9.46 -0.70
C HIS A 42 -1.51 10.44 -0.85
N ARG A 43 -2.70 10.02 -0.41
CA ARG A 43 -3.90 10.86 -0.45
C ARG A 43 -4.24 11.41 0.93
N GLN A 44 -4.55 10.52 1.87
CA GLN A 44 -4.97 10.86 3.23
C GLN A 44 -4.85 9.63 4.13
N GLY A 45 -4.36 9.78 5.36
CA GLY A 45 -4.27 8.68 6.31
C GLY A 45 -3.49 7.50 5.75
N SER A 46 -4.08 6.32 5.76
CA SER A 46 -3.58 5.07 5.16
C SER A 46 -4.10 4.83 3.74
N GLY A 47 -4.52 5.88 3.04
CA GLY A 47 -5.03 5.85 1.67
C GLY A 47 -4.01 6.31 0.63
N TYR A 48 -3.86 5.50 -0.43
CA TYR A 48 -2.95 5.72 -1.54
C TYR A 48 -3.69 5.55 -2.88
N ILE A 49 -3.30 6.30 -3.90
CA ILE A 49 -3.88 6.22 -5.25
C ILE A 49 -2.79 6.03 -6.29
N SER A 50 -3.02 5.17 -7.27
CA SER A 50 -2.06 4.96 -8.36
C SER A 50 -1.93 6.23 -9.21
N ALA A 51 -0.69 6.61 -9.53
CA ALA A 51 -0.42 7.69 -10.47
C ALA A 51 -0.97 7.34 -11.86
N GLU A 52 -0.77 6.09 -12.27
CA GLU A 52 -1.22 5.52 -13.54
C GLU A 52 -2.54 4.76 -13.43
N LYS A 53 -3.22 4.55 -14.56
CA LYS A 53 -4.39 3.67 -14.64
C LYS A 53 -3.93 2.22 -14.60
N LEU A 54 -4.57 1.39 -13.79
CA LEU A 54 -4.26 -0.03 -13.62
C LEU A 54 -5.51 -0.88 -13.86
N ASP A 55 -5.32 -2.10 -14.33
CA ASP A 55 -6.34 -3.17 -14.24
C ASP A 55 -6.17 -3.95 -12.93
N SER A 56 -7.00 -4.97 -12.71
CA SER A 56 -6.98 -5.74 -11.46
C SER A 56 -5.79 -6.69 -11.36
N ASP A 57 -5.29 -7.22 -12.49
CA ASP A 57 -4.14 -8.12 -12.49
C ASP A 57 -2.88 -7.36 -12.04
N GLN A 58 -2.66 -6.16 -12.58
CA GLN A 58 -1.59 -5.27 -12.15
C GLN A 58 -1.67 -4.93 -10.65
N ILE A 59 -2.88 -4.76 -10.11
CA ILE A 59 -3.05 -4.51 -8.66
C ILE A 59 -2.66 -5.72 -7.82
N ASN A 60 -3.04 -6.92 -8.25
CA ASN A 60 -2.67 -8.14 -7.54
C ASN A 60 -1.14 -8.32 -7.50
N ASP A 61 -0.46 -8.06 -8.62
CA ASP A 61 1.01 -8.10 -8.69
C ASP A 61 1.64 -7.09 -7.73
N ILE A 62 1.15 -5.85 -7.71
CA ILE A 62 1.63 -4.79 -6.81
C ILE A 62 1.45 -5.19 -5.34
N ILE A 63 0.28 -5.72 -4.95
CA ILE A 63 0.07 -6.17 -3.57
C ILE A 63 1.02 -7.33 -3.23
N GLY A 64 1.23 -8.26 -4.15
CA GLY A 64 2.19 -9.36 -3.98
C GLY A 64 3.61 -8.85 -3.71
N LEU A 65 4.07 -7.85 -4.47
CA LEU A 65 5.37 -7.21 -4.26
C LEU A 65 5.47 -6.53 -2.89
N ILE A 66 4.44 -5.78 -2.49
CA ILE A 66 4.42 -5.12 -1.17
C ILE A 66 4.51 -6.15 -0.05
N MET A 67 3.80 -7.29 -0.16
CA MET A 67 3.89 -8.35 0.85
C MET A 67 5.27 -9.01 0.90
N GLN A 68 5.94 -9.18 -0.25
CA GLN A 68 7.29 -9.74 -0.31
C GLN A 68 8.35 -8.79 0.26
N GLU A 69 8.20 -7.48 0.06
CA GLU A 69 9.08 -6.47 0.65
C GLU A 69 8.93 -6.34 2.17
N ASN A 70 7.79 -6.77 2.72
CA ASN A 70 7.38 -6.53 4.10
C ASN A 70 6.87 -7.83 4.79
N PRO A 71 7.76 -8.81 5.06
CA PRO A 71 7.39 -10.09 5.68
C PRO A 71 7.02 -9.99 7.17
#